data_AF-A0A645IRJ2-F1
#
_entry.id   AF-A0A645IRJ2-F1
#
_cell.length_a   1.000
_cell.length_b   1.000
_cell.length_c   1.000
_cell.angle_alpha   90.00
_cell.angle_beta   90.00
_cell.angle_gamma   90.00
#
_symmetry.space_group_name_H-M   'P 1'
#
loop_
_entity.id
_entity.type
_entity.pdbx_description
1 polymer ?
#
loop_
_entity_poly.entity_id
_entity_poly.type
_entity_poly.pdbx_seq_one_letter_code
_entity_poly.pdbx_strand_id
1 'polypeptide(L)'
;MGVLCDPAHPALVHFPTEMHSNWQWWDICKNAKTIELDSVKENLQPIVRMVDNFYKNRNLGLVFEAKVGNGKLLFCSSDLADNRDLRPVARQLYYSLMEYMQSTQFNPSEEVSFERIIAFLYHTTKN
;
A
#
# COMPACT_ATOMS: atom_id res chain seq x y z
N MET A 1 13.27 1.93 -8.96
CA MET A 1 12.29 2.17 -7.89
C MET A 1 12.37 0.99 -6.95
N GLY A 2 12.93 1.17 -5.75
CA GLY A 2 13.02 0.09 -4.77
C GLY A 2 11.73 -0.04 -3.98
N VAL A 3 11.45 -1.23 -3.49
CA VAL A 3 10.41 -1.55 -2.51
C VAL A 3 11.13 -1.87 -1.20
N LEU A 4 10.56 -1.41 -0.09
CA LEU A 4 10.94 -1.82 1.26
C LEU A 4 9.67 -2.25 1.99
N CYS A 5 9.64 -3.47 2.49
CA CYS A 5 8.51 -3.98 3.28
C CYS A 5 9.00 -4.99 4.32
N ASP A 6 8.18 -5.32 5.30
CA ASP A 6 8.45 -6.45 6.20
C ASP A 6 7.70 -7.69 5.68
N PRO A 7 8.39 -8.74 5.20
CA PRO A 7 7.73 -9.97 4.73
C PRO A 7 6.94 -10.70 5.82
N ALA A 8 7.26 -10.46 7.10
CA ALA A 8 6.53 -11.02 8.24
C ALA A 8 5.27 -10.22 8.59
N HIS A 9 5.02 -9.08 7.94
CA HIS A 9 3.82 -8.30 8.16
C HIS A 9 2.58 -9.15 7.82
N PRO A 10 1.53 -9.20 8.67
CA PRO A 10 0.36 -10.05 8.45
C PRO A 10 -0.31 -9.86 7.08
N ALA A 11 -0.35 -8.62 6.58
CA ALA A 11 -0.84 -8.28 5.24
C ALA A 11 -0.11 -8.99 4.08
N LEU A 12 1.13 -9.46 4.29
CA LEU A 12 2.00 -10.06 3.28
C LEU A 12 2.26 -11.55 3.53
N VAL A 13 1.67 -12.17 4.57
CA VAL A 13 1.97 -13.56 4.95
C VAL A 13 1.66 -14.58 3.86
N HIS A 14 0.65 -14.31 3.02
CA HIS A 14 0.30 -15.14 1.87
C HIS A 14 0.93 -14.64 0.57
N PHE A 15 1.74 -13.60 0.61
CA PHE A 15 2.43 -13.06 -0.55
C PHE A 15 3.93 -13.33 -0.41
N PRO A 16 4.49 -14.36 -1.09
CA PRO A 16 5.87 -14.76 -0.88
C PRO A 16 6.82 -13.65 -1.36
N THR A 17 7.33 -12.81 -0.46
CA THR A 17 8.18 -11.65 -0.76
C THR A 17 9.42 -11.60 0.11
N GLU A 18 10.38 -10.79 -0.32
CA GLU A 18 11.54 -10.40 0.48
C GLU A 18 11.41 -8.95 0.93
N MET A 19 12.29 -8.53 1.84
CA MET A 19 12.27 -7.18 2.42
C MET A 19 12.48 -6.08 1.36
N HIS A 20 13.09 -6.43 0.22
CA HIS A 20 13.39 -5.51 -0.87
C HIS A 20 12.69 -5.92 -2.18
N SER A 21 12.77 -5.06 -3.19
CA SER A 21 12.31 -5.40 -4.55
C SER A 21 12.93 -6.70 -5.07
N ASN A 22 12.11 -7.47 -5.76
CA ASN A 22 12.48 -8.63 -6.56
C ASN A 22 11.59 -8.65 -7.83
N TRP A 23 11.68 -9.71 -8.63
CA TRP A 23 10.96 -9.79 -9.91
C TRP A 23 9.44 -9.66 -9.79
N GLN A 24 8.84 -10.16 -8.72
CA GLN A 24 7.38 -10.18 -8.58
C GLN A 24 6.80 -8.76 -8.45
N TRP A 25 7.55 -7.83 -7.85
CA TRP A 25 7.13 -6.44 -7.68
C TRP A 25 7.03 -5.69 -9.01
N TRP A 26 7.63 -6.20 -10.10
CA TRP A 26 7.59 -5.53 -11.40
C TRP A 26 6.15 -5.36 -11.91
N ASP A 27 5.33 -6.41 -11.88
CA ASP A 27 3.93 -6.35 -12.36
C ASP A 27 3.07 -5.41 -11.50
N ILE A 28 3.26 -5.47 -10.18
CA ILE A 28 2.53 -4.66 -9.21
C ILE A 28 2.88 -3.17 -9.37
N CYS A 29 4.18 -2.86 -9.53
CA CYS A 29 4.66 -1.48 -9.62
C CYS A 29 4.43 -0.86 -11.00
N LYS A 30 4.38 -1.66 -12.07
CA LYS A 30 4.13 -1.18 -13.44
C LYS A 30 2.77 -0.50 -13.58
N ASN A 31 1.77 -1.01 -12.87
CA ASN A 31 0.40 -0.48 -12.88
C ASN A 31 0.05 0.19 -11.55
N ALA A 32 0.99 0.97 -10.99
CA ALA A 32 0.81 1.63 -9.70
C ALA A 32 1.08 3.13 -9.77
N LYS A 33 0.44 3.87 -8.86
CA LYS A 33 0.79 5.26 -8.55
C LYS A 33 1.36 5.33 -7.15
N THR A 34 2.59 5.83 -7.00
CA THR A 34 3.18 5.99 -5.67
C THR A 34 2.48 7.11 -4.90
N ILE A 35 2.22 6.87 -3.62
CA ILE A 35 1.51 7.79 -2.72
C ILE A 35 2.53 8.54 -1.88
N GLU A 36 2.39 9.86 -1.80
CA GLU A 36 3.10 10.66 -0.80
C GLU A 36 2.35 10.58 0.52
N LEU A 37 2.83 9.77 1.46
CA LEU A 37 2.09 9.41 2.68
C LEU A 37 1.86 10.61 3.60
N ASP A 38 2.77 11.59 3.60
CA ASP A 38 2.62 12.82 4.38
C ASP A 38 1.44 13.69 3.88
N SER A 39 1.00 13.51 2.62
CA SER A 39 -0.23 14.11 2.11
C SER A 39 -1.49 13.49 2.71
N VAL A 40 -1.40 12.26 3.24
CA VAL A 40 -2.47 11.60 3.99
C VAL A 40 -2.35 11.97 5.46
N LYS A 41 -1.23 11.63 6.10
CA LYS A 41 -0.93 11.96 7.50
C LYS A 41 0.59 12.02 7.67
N GLU A 42 1.05 13.01 8.44
CA GLU A 42 2.48 13.15 8.75
C GLU A 42 3.05 11.87 9.36
N ASN A 43 4.16 11.38 8.79
CA ASN A 43 4.86 10.19 9.26
C ASN A 43 3.99 8.91 9.29
N LEU A 44 3.01 8.82 8.39
CA LEU A 44 2.22 7.60 8.20
C LEU A 44 3.12 6.45 7.76
N GLN A 45 3.00 5.31 8.45
CA GLN A 45 3.79 4.12 8.17
C GLN A 45 3.14 3.27 7.07
N PRO A 46 3.85 2.98 5.96
CA PRO A 46 3.34 2.07 4.95
C PRO A 46 3.55 0.61 5.35
N ILE A 47 2.70 -0.27 4.83
CA ILE A 47 2.93 -1.72 4.78
C ILE A 47 3.96 -2.03 3.69
N VAL A 48 3.86 -1.35 2.55
CA VAL A 48 4.80 -1.46 1.43
C VAL A 48 5.30 -0.07 1.08
N ARG A 49 6.57 0.20 1.37
CA ARG A 49 7.25 1.47 1.11
C ARG A 49 7.86 1.46 -0.29
N MET A 50 7.75 2.59 -0.97
CA MET A 50 8.49 2.85 -2.20
C MET A 50 9.70 3.71 -1.85
N VAL A 51 10.88 3.30 -2.29
CA VAL A 51 12.12 4.06 -2.09
C VAL A 51 12.17 5.18 -3.14
N ASP A 52 12.12 6.43 -2.68
CA ASP A 52 12.29 7.61 -3.52
C ASP A 52 13.76 7.80 -3.95
N ASN A 53 14.00 8.78 -4.81
CA ASN A 53 15.35 9.24 -5.11
C ASN A 53 16.02 9.86 -3.87
N PHE A 54 17.34 9.74 -3.80
CA PHE A 54 18.17 10.24 -2.69
C PHE A 54 18.11 11.77 -2.50
N TYR A 55 17.67 12.52 -3.51
CA TYR A 55 17.63 13.98 -3.47
C TYR A 55 16.39 14.52 -2.74
N LYS A 56 15.21 13.95 -3.00
CA LYS A 56 13.95 14.36 -2.37
C LYS A 56 13.62 13.56 -1.12
N ASN A 57 13.94 12.26 -1.12
CA ASN A 57 13.68 11.33 -0.02
C ASN A 57 12.27 11.44 0.59
N ARG A 58 11.23 11.52 -0.27
CA ARG A 58 9.85 11.66 0.20
C ARG A 58 9.37 10.39 0.90
N ASN A 59 8.44 10.55 1.85
CA ASN A 59 7.76 9.45 2.50
C ASN A 59 6.76 8.79 1.52
N LEU A 60 7.23 7.84 0.73
CA LEU A 60 6.46 7.22 -0.35
C LEU A 60 5.96 5.82 0.02
N GLY A 61 4.70 5.53 -0.32
CA GLY A 61 4.07 4.23 -0.07
C GLY A 61 3.25 3.71 -1.24
N LEU A 62 3.04 2.39 -1.23
CA LEU A 62 2.18 1.67 -2.17
C LEU A 62 0.95 1.08 -1.46
N VAL A 63 1.15 0.57 -0.25
CA VAL A 63 0.10 0.01 0.60
C VAL A 63 0.22 0.59 2.00
N PHE A 64 -0.88 1.04 2.58
CA PHE A 64 -0.95 1.47 3.97
C PHE A 64 -2.31 1.11 4.57
N GLU A 65 -2.42 1.23 5.88
CA GLU A 65 -3.67 1.05 6.61
C GLU A 65 -3.92 2.19 7.60
N ALA A 66 -5.19 2.42 7.93
CA ALA A 66 -5.59 3.44 8.88
C ALA A 66 -6.95 3.13 9.53
N LYS A 67 -7.19 3.67 10.72
CA LYS A 67 -8.53 3.87 11.27
C LYS A 67 -9.12 5.13 10.69
N VAL A 68 -10.34 5.05 10.17
CA VAL A 68 -11.05 6.19 9.58
C VAL A 68 -12.45 6.24 10.15
N GLY A 69 -12.69 7.20 11.04
CA GLY A 69 -13.91 7.26 11.85
C GLY A 69 -14.10 5.97 12.66
N ASN A 70 -15.27 5.35 12.55
CA ASN A 70 -15.58 4.08 13.23
C ASN A 70 -15.11 2.83 12.46
N GLY A 71 -14.44 3.02 11.32
CA GLY A 71 -14.03 1.95 10.41
C GLY A 71 -12.51 1.77 10.31
N LYS A 72 -12.11 0.73 9.57
CA LYS A 72 -10.72 0.44 9.21
C LYS A 72 -10.59 0.51 7.70
N LEU A 73 -9.47 1.05 7.22
CA LEU A 73 -9.15 1.24 5.81
C LEU A 73 -7.83 0.54 5.52
N LEU A 74 -7.81 -0.25 4.46
CA LEU A 74 -6.59 -0.67 3.78
C LEU A 74 -6.60 -0.04 2.40
N PHE A 75 -5.53 0.67 2.07
CA PHE A 75 -5.37 1.37 0.80
C PHE A 75 -4.25 0.75 -0.01
N CYS A 76 -4.49 0.48 -1.29
CA CYS A 76 -3.50 0.00 -2.24
C CYS A 76 -3.61 0.85 -3.52
N SER A 77 -2.49 1.41 -3.98
CA SER A 77 -2.44 2.22 -5.21
C SER A 77 -1.98 1.46 -6.45
N SER A 78 -1.81 0.14 -6.33
CA SER A 78 -1.57 -0.76 -7.46
C SER A 78 -2.89 -1.29 -8.01
N ASP A 79 -2.95 -1.44 -9.32
CA ASP A 79 -4.03 -2.19 -9.94
C ASP A 79 -3.87 -3.69 -9.68
N LEU A 80 -4.72 -4.20 -8.78
CA LEU A 80 -4.84 -5.63 -8.45
C LEU A 80 -6.12 -6.26 -9.01
N ALA A 81 -6.97 -5.47 -9.68
CA ALA A 81 -8.30 -5.90 -10.13
C ALA A 81 -8.30 -6.30 -11.61
N ASP A 82 -7.63 -5.53 -12.46
CA ASP A 82 -7.67 -5.76 -13.90
C ASP A 82 -6.87 -7.00 -14.30
N ASN A 83 -7.45 -7.81 -15.21
CA ASN A 83 -6.86 -9.00 -15.78
C ASN A 83 -6.21 -9.95 -14.75
N ARG A 84 -6.79 -10.04 -13.55
CA ARG A 84 -6.22 -10.75 -12.40
C ARG A 84 -5.92 -12.24 -12.68
N ASP A 85 -6.69 -12.88 -13.56
CA ASP A 85 -6.46 -14.28 -13.92
C ASP A 85 -5.16 -14.50 -14.69
N LEU A 86 -4.74 -13.49 -15.46
CA LEU A 86 -3.51 -13.47 -16.24
C LEU A 86 -2.30 -12.92 -15.44
N ARG A 87 -2.56 -12.30 -14.28
CA ARG A 87 -1.56 -11.65 -13.42
C ARG A 87 -1.45 -12.39 -12.08
N PRO A 88 -0.75 -13.53 -12.02
CA PRO A 88 -0.70 -14.37 -10.82
C PRO A 88 -0.14 -13.64 -9.60
N VAL A 89 0.79 -12.71 -9.79
CA VAL A 89 1.38 -11.93 -8.69
C VAL A 89 0.35 -10.95 -8.10
N ALA A 90 -0.37 -10.21 -8.94
CA ALA A 90 -1.44 -9.32 -8.50
C ALA A 90 -2.56 -10.10 -7.79
N ARG A 91 -2.93 -11.27 -8.32
CA ARG A 91 -3.90 -12.18 -7.69
C ARG A 91 -3.45 -12.62 -6.29
N GLN A 92 -2.18 -12.99 -6.13
CA GLN A 92 -1.65 -13.46 -4.85
C GLN A 92 -1.57 -12.33 -3.83
N LEU A 93 -1.13 -11.13 -4.23
CA LEU A 93 -1.11 -9.97 -3.35
C LEU A 93 -2.53 -9.60 -2.91
N TYR A 94 -3.48 -9.55 -3.83
CA TYR A 94 -4.89 -9.31 -3.51
C TYR A 94 -5.42 -10.31 -2.49
N TYR A 95 -5.16 -11.61 -2.70
CA TYR A 95 -5.55 -12.65 -1.75
C TYR A 95 -4.97 -12.39 -0.36
N SER A 96 -3.66 -12.12 -0.26
CA SER A 96 -3.00 -11.84 1.02
C SER A 96 -3.60 -10.64 1.77
N LEU A 97 -3.88 -9.55 1.05
CA LEU A 97 -4.50 -8.36 1.64
C LEU A 97 -5.93 -8.63 2.11
N MET A 98 -6.71 -9.41 1.36
CA MET A 98 -8.08 -9.77 1.72
C MET A 98 -8.14 -10.67 2.95
N GLU A 99 -7.31 -11.71 3.00
CA GLU A 99 -7.21 -12.60 4.19
C GLU A 99 -6.81 -11.81 5.43
N TYR A 100 -5.86 -10.88 5.28
CA TYR A 100 -5.47 -9.98 6.36
C TYR A 100 -6.65 -9.15 6.87
N MET A 101 -7.39 -8.48 5.97
CA MET A 101 -8.56 -7.68 6.35
C MET A 101 -9.68 -8.49 7.02
N GLN A 102 -9.80 -9.79 6.71
CA GLN A 102 -10.78 -10.70 7.32
C GLN A 102 -10.31 -11.25 8.69
N SER A 103 -9.03 -11.12 9.00
CA SER A 103 -8.43 -11.60 10.25
C SER A 103 -8.60 -10.62 11.40
N THR A 104 -8.43 -11.12 12.63
CA THR A 104 -8.35 -10.28 13.84
C THR A 104 -7.05 -9.47 13.91
N GLN A 105 -6.06 -9.77 13.07
CA GLN A 105 -4.78 -9.04 13.02
C GLN A 105 -4.90 -7.71 12.28
N PHE A 106 -5.97 -7.50 11.51
CA PHE A 106 -6.25 -6.19 10.90
C PHE A 106 -6.76 -5.23 11.97
N ASN A 107 -5.82 -4.55 12.64
CA ASN A 107 -6.09 -3.61 13.72
C ASN A 107 -5.18 -2.36 13.60
N PRO A 108 -5.41 -1.50 12.59
CA PRO A 108 -4.56 -0.33 12.36
C PRO A 108 -4.50 0.58 13.59
N SER A 109 -3.32 1.10 13.92
CA SER A 109 -3.12 2.07 15.00
C SER A 109 -3.26 3.52 14.54
N GLU A 110 -2.96 3.78 13.28
CA GLU A 110 -2.91 5.12 12.71
C GLU A 110 -4.32 5.66 12.41
N GLU A 111 -4.76 6.67 13.14
CA GLU A 111 -6.04 7.34 12.88
C GLU A 111 -5.89 8.46 11.85
N VAL A 112 -6.80 8.51 10.88
CA VAL A 112 -6.90 9.53 9.81
C VAL A 112 -8.36 9.96 9.66
N SER A 113 -8.64 11.26 9.57
CA SER A 113 -10.01 11.74 9.39
C SER A 113 -10.55 11.42 7.99
N PHE A 114 -11.87 11.27 7.88
CA PHE A 114 -12.51 10.97 6.60
C PHE A 114 -12.32 12.11 5.59
N GLU A 115 -12.35 13.36 6.06
CA GLU A 115 -12.13 14.56 5.25
C GLU A 115 -10.73 14.55 4.64
N ARG A 116 -9.73 14.08 5.39
CA ARG A 116 -8.34 14.02 4.93
C ARG A 116 -8.16 12.95 3.84
N ILE A 117 -8.79 11.78 4.00
CA ILE A 117 -8.80 10.74 2.97
C ILE A 117 -9.49 11.24 1.69
N ILE A 118 -10.65 11.88 1.81
CA ILE A 118 -11.36 12.47 0.66
C ILE A 118 -10.49 13.52 -0.03
N ALA A 119 -9.92 14.45 0.73
CA ALA A 119 -9.06 15.50 0.18
C ALA A 119 -7.88 14.88 -0.59
N PHE A 120 -7.24 13.85 -0.04
CA PHE A 120 -6.18 13.11 -0.70
C PHE A 120 -6.62 12.45 -2.02
N LEU A 121 -7.78 11.79 -2.05
CA LEU A 121 -8.26 11.09 -3.24
C LEU A 121 -8.63 12.06 -4.38
N TYR A 122 -9.33 13.16 -4.06
CA TYR A 122 -9.84 14.09 -5.06
C TYR A 122 -8.85 15.21 -5.43
N HIS A 123 -7.92 15.58 -4.54
CA HIS A 123 -6.85 16.54 -4.85
C HIS A 123 -5.57 15.85 -5.34
N THR A 124 -5.69 14.80 -6.16
CA THR A 124 -4.56 14.38 -7.00
C THR A 124 -4.31 15.48 -8.03
N THR A 125 -3.61 16.53 -7.60
CA THR A 125 -3.16 17.65 -8.39
C THR A 125 -2.47 17.12 -9.64
N LYS A 126 -3.02 17.55 -10.78
CA LYS A 126 -2.30 17.61 -12.05
C LYS A 126 -0.98 18.34 -11.77
N ASN A 127 0.12 17.62 -11.82
CA ASN A 127 1.43 18.17 -12.14
C ASN A 127 1.82 17.58 -13.48
#